data_AF-A0A0C3BA86-F1
#
_entry.id   AF-A0A0C3BA86-F1
#
_cell.length_a   1.000
_cell.length_b   1.000
_cell.length_c   1.000
_cell.angle_alpha   90.00
_cell.angle_beta   90.00
_cell.angle_gamma   90.00
#
_symmetry.space_group_name_H-M   'P 1'
#
loop_
_entity.id
_entity.type
_entity.pdbx_description
1 polymer ?
#
loop_
_entity_poly.entity_id
_entity_poly.type
_entity_poly.pdbx_seq_one_letter_code
_entity_poly.pdbx_strand_id
1 'polypeptide(L)'
;MSSLKGVLFDGPLSTGKTMLAKAITNKCNANFISIKGPELLMMWFSESEANVHKFFYKACASAPCVMFFDKLDLITKSCGESRGDAGGASDHVLNQILT
;
A
#
# COMPACT_ATOMS: atom_id res chain seq x y z
N MET A 1 -22.81 2.80 10.00
CA MET A 1 -22.32 3.32 8.70
C MET A 1 -21.01 2.62 8.39
N SER A 2 -20.93 1.88 7.29
CA SER A 2 -19.68 1.24 6.87
C SER A 2 -18.69 2.32 6.42
N SER A 3 -17.60 2.48 7.16
CA SER A 3 -16.50 3.36 6.74
C SER A 3 -15.85 2.80 5.47
N LEU A 4 -15.60 3.65 4.48
CA LEU A 4 -14.84 3.26 3.29
C LEU A 4 -13.43 2.85 3.72
N LYS A 5 -13.06 1.59 3.49
CA LYS A 5 -11.75 1.05 3.89
C LYS A 5 -10.61 1.43 2.94
N GLY A 6 -10.91 1.83 1.69
CA GLY A 6 -9.89 2.22 0.72
C GLY A 6 -10.46 2.62 -0.65
N VAL A 7 -9.60 3.20 -1.50
CA VAL A 7 -9.87 3.59 -2.89
C VAL A 7 -8.69 3.15 -3.77
N LEU A 8 -8.98 2.55 -4.93
CA LEU A 8 -7.99 2.16 -5.92
C LEU A 8 -8.01 3.15 -7.09
N PHE A 9 -6.83 3.67 -7.48
CA PHE A 9 -6.68 4.46 -8.69
C PHE A 9 -6.06 3.61 -9.80
N ASP A 10 -6.85 3.35 -10.84
CA ASP A 10 -6.39 2.63 -12.04
C ASP A 10 -6.28 3.56 -13.25
N GLY A 11 -5.40 3.20 -14.18
CA GLY A 11 -5.24 3.86 -15.48
C GLY A 11 -3.76 4.07 -15.89
N PRO A 12 -3.52 4.73 -17.03
CA PRO A 12 -2.17 4.93 -17.57
C PRO A 12 -1.21 5.67 -16.63
N LEU A 13 0.10 5.50 -16.87
CA LEU A 13 1.12 6.33 -16.24
C LEU A 13 0.90 7.81 -16.62
N SER A 14 1.29 8.72 -15.73
CA SER A 14 1.20 10.17 -15.95
C SER A 14 -0.21 10.79 -15.95
N THR A 15 -1.26 10.07 -15.52
CA THR A 15 -2.62 10.66 -15.35
C THR A 15 -2.83 11.37 -14.00
N GLY A 16 -1.77 11.69 -13.27
CA GLY A 16 -1.86 12.49 -12.03
C GLY A 16 -2.44 11.77 -10.81
N LYS A 17 -2.51 10.44 -10.76
CA LYS A 17 -3.07 9.66 -9.62
C LYS A 17 -2.48 10.07 -8.26
N THR A 18 -1.15 10.14 -8.18
CA THR A 18 -0.43 10.55 -6.97
C THR A 18 -0.71 12.01 -6.60
N MET A 19 -0.87 12.88 -7.60
CA MET A 19 -1.21 14.29 -7.37
C MET A 19 -2.63 14.44 -6.85
N LEU A 20 -3.58 13.65 -7.39
CA LEU A 20 -4.96 13.62 -6.93
C LEU A 20 -5.05 13.13 -5.48
N ALA A 21 -4.33 12.08 -5.12
CA ALA A 21 -4.27 11.58 -3.74
C ALA A 21 -3.80 12.66 -2.74
N LYS A 22 -2.72 13.36 -3.09
CA LYS A 22 -2.18 14.47 -2.29
C LYS A 22 -3.17 15.63 -2.19
N ALA A 23 -3.81 16.00 -3.30
CA ALA A 23 -4.78 17.09 -3.33
C ALA A 23 -6.00 16.80 -2.46
N ILE A 24 -6.54 15.59 -2.52
CA ILE A 24 -7.66 15.15 -1.67
C ILE A 24 -7.24 15.19 -0.20
N THR A 25 -6.09 14.63 0.13
CA THR A 25 -5.58 14.59 1.50
C THR A 25 -5.36 15.98 2.08
N ASN A 26 -4.81 16.90 1.28
CA ASN A 26 -4.63 18.29 1.65
C ASN A 26 -5.99 18.99 1.90
N LYS A 27 -6.98 18.78 1.02
CA LYS A 27 -8.34 19.31 1.21
C LYS A 27 -9.03 18.77 2.46
N CYS A 28 -8.75 17.53 2.83
CA CYS A 28 -9.27 16.91 4.05
C CYS A 28 -8.47 17.30 5.31
N ASN A 29 -7.41 18.11 5.19
CA ASN A 29 -6.49 18.44 6.28
C ASN A 29 -5.99 17.19 7.04
N ALA A 30 -5.68 16.13 6.30
CA ALA A 30 -5.20 14.87 6.82
C ALA A 30 -3.69 14.70 6.54
N ASN A 31 -3.04 13.89 7.36
CA ASN A 31 -1.66 13.47 7.15
C ASN A 31 -1.56 12.59 5.91
N PHE A 32 -0.51 12.76 5.10
CA PHE A 32 -0.29 11.96 3.90
C PHE A 32 0.94 11.06 4.09
N ILE A 33 0.70 9.75 4.22
CA ILE A 33 1.78 8.76 4.35
C ILE A 33 1.87 8.01 3.03
N SER A 34 2.95 8.24 2.27
CA SER A 34 3.20 7.58 0.99
C SER A 34 4.20 6.44 1.16
N ILE A 35 3.91 5.29 0.56
CA ILE A 35 4.80 4.14 0.50
C ILE A 35 4.91 3.70 -0.95
N LYS A 36 6.12 3.41 -1.42
CA LYS A 36 6.31 2.83 -2.75
C LYS A 36 6.28 1.30 -2.67
N GLY A 37 5.76 0.64 -3.70
CA GLY A 37 5.68 -0.82 -3.75
C GLY A 37 6.96 -1.58 -3.34
N PRO A 38 8.17 -1.21 -3.83
CA PRO A 38 9.41 -1.86 -3.40
C PRO A 38 9.76 -1.67 -1.91
N GLU A 39 9.49 -0.50 -1.34
CA GLU A 39 9.73 -0.20 0.08
C GLU A 39 8.78 -1.03 0.97
N LEU A 40 7.55 -1.20 0.50
CA LEU A 40 6.53 -2.01 1.12
C LEU A 40 6.94 -3.49 1.17
N LEU A 41 7.46 -4.03 0.06
CA LEU A 41 8.05 -5.37 0.02
C LEU A 41 9.22 -5.51 0.98
N MET A 42 10.15 -4.56 1.01
CA MET A 42 11.28 -4.62 1.95
C MET A 42 10.83 -4.64 3.42
N MET A 43 9.82 -3.85 3.79
CA MET A 43 9.24 -3.87 5.14
C MET A 43 8.65 -5.23 5.51
N TRP A 44 8.09 -5.95 4.54
CA TRP A 44 7.52 -7.28 4.74
C TRP A 44 8.54 -8.41 4.70
N PHE A 45 9.53 -8.33 3.81
CA PHE A 45 10.55 -9.36 3.62
C PHE A 45 11.67 -9.30 4.66
N SER A 46 11.91 -8.16 5.32
CA SER A 46 12.98 -8.04 6.33
C SER A 46 12.65 -8.69 7.69
N GLU A 47 11.89 -9.80 7.70
CA GLU A 47 11.65 -10.67 8.87
C GLU A 47 11.06 -10.01 10.13
N SER A 48 10.07 -9.12 10.00
CA SER A 48 9.28 -8.76 11.17
C SER A 48 7.89 -8.30 10.78
N GLU A 49 6.90 -9.16 10.96
CA GLU A 49 5.48 -8.80 11.03
C GLU A 49 5.25 -7.56 11.93
N ALA A 50 6.10 -7.40 12.96
CA ALA A 50 6.08 -6.26 13.84
C ALA A 50 6.40 -4.93 13.13
N ASN A 51 7.17 -4.92 12.04
CA ASN A 51 7.43 -3.69 11.26
C ASN A 51 6.18 -3.19 10.54
N VAL A 52 5.40 -4.11 9.97
CA VAL A 52 4.12 -3.84 9.31
C VAL A 52 3.13 -3.30 10.33
N HIS A 53 2.98 -4.01 11.45
CA HIS A 53 2.07 -3.61 12.51
C HIS A 53 2.47 -2.26 13.11
N LYS A 54 3.76 -2.01 13.34
CA LYS A 54 4.28 -0.72 13.82
C LYS A 54 4.05 0.40 12.80
N PHE A 55 4.10 0.09 11.51
CA PHE A 55 3.80 1.05 10.45
C PHE A 55 2.33 1.45 10.45
N PHE A 56 1.39 0.50 10.48
CA PHE A 56 -0.04 0.81 10.62
C PHE A 56 -0.35 1.50 11.95
N TYR A 57 0.29 1.11 13.04
CA TYR A 57 0.15 1.78 14.33
C TYR A 57 0.56 3.26 14.27
N LYS A 58 1.68 3.58 13.61
CA LYS A 58 2.11 4.97 13.39
C LYS A 58 1.13 5.76 12.52
N ALA A 59 0.54 5.11 11.51
CA ALA A 59 -0.47 5.73 10.66
C ALA A 59 -1.74 6.05 11.45
N CYS A 60 -2.23 5.11 12.27
CA CYS A 60 -3.37 5.31 13.16
C CYS A 60 -3.11 6.41 14.20
N ALA A 61 -1.90 6.45 14.78
CA ALA A 61 -1.50 7.51 15.72
C ALA A 61 -1.42 8.90 15.06
N SER A 62 -1.34 8.95 13.72
CA SER A 62 -1.31 10.17 12.91
C SER A 62 -2.71 10.55 12.39
N ALA A 63 -3.79 10.06 12.99
CA ALA A 63 -5.14 10.44 12.57
C ALA A 63 -5.39 11.97 12.70
N PRO A 64 -6.08 12.61 11.74
CA PRO A 64 -6.61 12.07 10.49
C PRO A 64 -5.48 11.79 9.47
N CYS A 65 -5.47 10.62 8.84
CA CYS A 65 -4.39 10.16 7.95
C CYS A 65 -4.92 9.44 6.70
N VAL A 66 -4.25 9.66 5.58
CA VAL A 66 -4.40 8.91 4.32
C VAL A 66 -3.10 8.18 4.03
N MET A 67 -3.19 6.86 3.88
CA MET A 67 -2.07 6.00 3.47
C MET A 67 -2.16 5.77 1.96
N PHE A 68 -1.10 6.10 1.22
CA PHE A 68 -1.03 6.00 -0.22
C PHE A 68 0.04 5.00 -0.65
N PHE A 69 -0.39 3.92 -1.29
CA PHE A 69 0.48 2.88 -1.82
C PHE A 69 0.73 3.13 -3.32
N ASP A 70 1.90 3.64 -3.65
CA ASP A 70 2.29 3.95 -5.03
C ASP A 70 2.89 2.73 -5.73
N LYS A 71 2.52 2.52 -6.99
CA LYS A 71 2.98 1.39 -7.83
C LYS A 71 2.78 0.02 -7.19
N LEU A 72 1.60 -0.21 -6.61
CA LEU A 72 1.20 -1.51 -6.06
C LEU A 72 1.21 -2.62 -7.14
N ASP A 73 1.05 -2.26 -8.41
CA ASP A 73 1.12 -3.19 -9.54
C ASP A 73 2.49 -3.88 -9.67
N LEU A 74 3.57 -3.23 -9.22
CA LEU A 74 4.92 -3.82 -9.20
C LEU A 74 5.04 -4.98 -8.21
N ILE A 75 4.16 -5.04 -7.21
CA ILE A 75 4.12 -6.12 -6.23
C ILE A 75 3.26 -7.28 -6.73
N THR A 76 2.21 -6.97 -7.50
CA THR A 76 1.25 -7.98 -7.98
C THR A 76 1.73 -8.70 -9.24
N LYS A 77 2.62 -8.11 -10.05
CA LYS A 77 3.17 -8.76 -11.26
C LYS A 77 4.03 -10.00 -10.98
N SER A 78 4.62 -10.15 -9.78
CA SER A 78 5.34 -11.40 -9.43
C SER A 78 4.40 -12.61 -9.26
N CYS A 79 3.09 -12.38 -9.18
CA CYS A 79 2.07 -13.41 -8.94
C CYS A 79 1.55 -14.06 -10.25
N GLY A 80 1.73 -13.43 -11.42
CA GLY A 80 1.08 -13.86 -12.68
C GLY A 80 1.96 -14.62 -13.69
N GLU A 81 3.28 -14.38 -13.71
CA GLU A 81 4.18 -14.95 -14.74
C GLU A 81 4.94 -16.20 -14.28
N SER A 82 4.99 -16.49 -12.97
CA SER A 82 5.71 -17.65 -12.44
C SER A 82 4.78 -18.86 -12.32
N ARG A 83 4.52 -19.51 -13.45
CA ARG A 83 3.88 -20.85 -13.52
C ARG A 83 4.86 -21.97 -13.09
N GLY A 84 5.60 -21.74 -12.00
CA GLY A 84 6.63 -22.61 -11.46
C GLY A 84 7.14 -22.10 -10.11
N ASP A 85 6.70 -22.76 -9.03
CA ASP A 85 7.37 -22.99 -7.73
C ASP A 85 8.11 -21.84 -7.01
N ALA A 86 7.81 -20.56 -7.29
CA ALA A 86 8.46 -19.40 -6.65
C ALA A 86 7.50 -18.29 -6.18
N GLY A 87 6.23 -18.62 -5.89
CA GLY A 87 5.17 -17.65 -5.56
C GLY A 87 4.95 -17.32 -4.07
N GLY A 88 5.64 -18.00 -3.13
CA GLY A 88 5.21 -18.01 -1.73
C GLY A 88 5.28 -16.67 -0.98
N ALA A 89 6.21 -15.79 -1.34
CA ALA A 89 6.49 -14.61 -0.51
C ALA A 89 5.68 -13.36 -0.90
N SER A 90 5.35 -13.18 -2.18
CA SER A 90 4.42 -12.12 -2.62
C SER A 90 2.98 -12.42 -2.20
N ASP A 91 2.59 -13.70 -2.17
CA ASP A 91 1.24 -14.12 -1.79
C ASP A 91 1.00 -13.93 -0.29
N HIS A 92 2.01 -14.20 0.55
CA HIS A 92 1.96 -13.92 1.98
C HIS A 92 1.76 -12.43 2.29
N VAL A 93 2.48 -11.58 1.54
CA VAL A 93 2.36 -10.13 1.61
C VAL A 93 0.92 -9.65 1.32
N LEU A 94 0.31 -10.13 0.24
CA LEU A 94 -1.04 -9.71 -0.15
C LEU A 94 -2.08 -10.11 0.90
N ASN A 95 -1.94 -11.30 1.48
CA ASN A 95 -2.84 -11.76 2.54
C ASN A 95 -2.74 -10.90 3.82
N GLN A 96 -1.58 -10.31 4.11
CA GLN A 96 -1.41 -9.38 5.23
C GLN A 96 -1.98 -7.98 4.97
N ILE A 97 -2.14 -7.55 3.71
CA ILE A 97 -2.81 -6.27 3.39
C ILE A 97 -4.33 -6.36 3.63
N LEU A 98 -4.89 -7.57 3.48
CA LEU A 98 -6.34 -7.81 3.52
C LEU A 98 -6.88 -8.13 4.93
N THR A 99 -6.00 -8.31 5.92
CA THR A 99 -6.34 -8.63 7.32
C THR A 99 -6.26 -7.39 8.19
#